data_AF-A0A7X6VCK0-F1
#
_entry.id   AF-A0A7X6VCK0-F1
#
_cell.length_a   1.000
_cell.length_b   1.000
_cell.length_c   1.000
_cell.angle_alpha   90.00
_cell.angle_beta   90.00
_cell.angle_gamma   90.00
#
_symmetry.space_group_name_H-M   'P 1'
#
loop_
_entity.id
_entity.type
_entity.pdbx_description
1 polymer ?
#
loop_
_entity_poly.entity_id
_entity_poly.type
_entity_poly.pdbx_seq_one_letter_code
_entity_poly.pdbx_strand_id
1 'polypeptide(L)' 'MSLHGHPIAVDGDVENRHGIILTKNYEAKKYGIQSDEALLQVWQKCKDIIIV' A
#
# COMPACT_ATOMS: atom_id res chain seq x y z
N MET A 1 16.71 7.61 5.08
CA MET A 1 15.34 7.56 5.64
C MET A 1 15.08 6.11 6.03
N SER A 2 14.73 5.82 7.28
CA SER A 2 14.39 4.45 7.71
C SER A 2 12.91 4.20 7.48
N LEU A 3 12.56 3.06 6.88
CA LEU A 3 11.18 2.62 6.61
C LEU A 3 10.54 1.91 7.83
N HIS A 4 11.29 1.77 8.93
CA HIS A 4 10.81 1.09 10.13
C HIS A 4 9.62 1.82 10.78
N GLY A 5 8.58 1.07 11.13
CA GLY A 5 7.39 1.56 11.83
C GLY A 5 6.38 2.31 10.94
N HIS A 6 6.61 2.41 9.62
CA HIS A 6 5.71 3.09 8.71
C HIS A 6 4.85 2.08 7.94
N PRO A 7 3.57 2.38 7.67
CA PRO A 7 2.75 1.56 6.79
C PRO A 7 3.29 1.64 5.36
N ILE A 8 3.66 0.49 4.80
CA ILE A 8 4.28 0.40 3.47
C ILE A 8 3.55 -0.64 2.64
N ALA A 9 3.27 -0.29 1.40
CA ALA A 9 2.77 -1.20 0.38
C ALA A 9 3.54 -1.01 -0.93
N VAL A 10 3.58 -2.07 -1.74
CA VAL A 10 4.19 -2.05 -3.07
C VAL A 10 3.08 -2.19 -4.09
N ASP A 11 2.98 -1.24 -5.01
CA ASP A 11 2.00 -1.31 -6.08
C ASP A 11 2.55 -2.03 -7.31
N GLY A 12 1.64 -2.59 -8.11
CA GLY A 12 1.97 -3.18 -9.38
C GLY A 12 1.92 -2.10 -10.44
N ASP A 13 3.05 -1.87 -11.10
CA ASP A 13 3.26 -1.07 -12.31
C ASP A 13 2.04 -0.23 -12.71
N VAL A 14 2.04 1.04 -12.28
CA VAL A 14 0.92 2.00 -12.39
C VAL A 14 0.32 2.04 -13.79
N GLU A 15 1.14 1.91 -14.84
CA GLU A 15 0.71 2.00 -16.24
C GLU A 15 0.00 0.74 -16.73
N ASN A 16 0.37 -0.44 -16.21
CA ASN A 16 -0.11 -1.72 -16.74
C ASN A 16 -1.15 -2.41 -15.86
N ARG A 17 -1.18 -2.14 -14.55
CA ARG A 17 -2.04 -2.88 -13.60
C ARG A 17 -3.09 -2.04 -12.90
N HIS A 18 -3.27 -0.78 -13.28
CA HIS A 18 -4.25 0.13 -12.66
C HIS A 18 -3.98 0.37 -11.15
N GLY A 19 -2.71 0.30 -10.73
CA GLY A 19 -2.30 0.61 -9.35
C GLY A 19 -2.92 -0.32 -8.31
N ILE A 20 -2.72 -1.63 -8.43
CA ILE A 20 -3.11 -2.60 -7.39
C ILE A 20 -1.95 -2.84 -6.43
N ILE A 21 -2.24 -3.05 -5.15
CA ILE A 21 -1.23 -3.41 -4.17
C ILE A 21 -0.84 -4.89 -4.32
N LEU A 22 0.43 -5.14 -4.63
CA LEU A 22 0.96 -6.51 -4.73
C LEU A 22 1.32 -7.07 -3.35
N THR A 23 2.00 -6.26 -2.55
CA THR A 23 2.45 -6.65 -1.21
C THR A 23 2.39 -5.50 -0.23
N LYS A 24 2.44 -5.82 1.06
CA LYS A 24 2.34 -4.86 2.17
C LYS A 24 3.10 -5.36 3.39
N ASN A 25 3.53 -4.44 4.23
CA ASN A 25 4.13 -4.78 5.52
C ASN A 25 3.07 -4.98 6.64
N TYR A 26 3.53 -5.36 7.82
CA TYR A 26 2.66 -5.57 8.98
C TYR A 26 1.98 -4.28 9.46
N GLU A 27 2.63 -3.13 9.35
CA GLU A 27 2.03 -1.85 9.72
C GLU A 27 0.84 -1.52 8.81
N ALA A 28 0.99 -1.66 7.49
CA ALA A 28 -0.11 -1.50 6.53
C ALA A 28 -1.24 -2.52 6.77
N LYS A 29 -0.92 -3.76 7.16
CA LYS A 29 -1.93 -4.77 7.51
C LYS A 29 -2.84 -4.32 8.68
N LYS A 30 -2.32 -3.56 9.65
CA LYS A 30 -3.11 -3.05 10.79
C LYS A 30 -4.21 -2.07 10.35
N TYR A 31 -4.00 -1.35 9.26
CA TYR A 31 -5.00 -0.45 8.66
C TYR A 31 -6.03 -1.17 7.77
N GLY A 32 -5.99 -2.50 7.71
CA GLY A 32 -6.94 -3.28 6.91
C GLY A 32 -6.67 -3.25 5.40
N ILE A 33 -5.46 -2.88 4.99
CA ILE A 33 -5.03 -2.93 3.59
C ILE A 33 -4.87 -4.37 3.16
N GLN A 34 -5.37 -4.71 1.98
CA GLN A 34 -5.32 -6.04 1.37
C GLN A 34 -4.41 -6.09 0.14
N SER A 35 -3.95 -7.28 -0.21
CA SER A 35 -3.30 -7.50 -1.51
C SER A 35 -4.39 -7.52 -2.58
N ASP A 36 -4.05 -7.16 -3.81
CA ASP A 36 -4.97 -6.97 -4.94
C ASP A 36 -6.00 -5.84 -4.71
N GLU A 37 -5.74 -4.98 -3.73
CA GLU A 37 -6.56 -3.81 -3.45
C GLU A 37 -6.12 -2.62 -4.31
N ALA A 38 -7.07 -1.83 -4.81
CA ALA A 38 -6.77 -0.64 -5.60
C ALA A 38 -6.15 0.48 -4.75
N LEU A 39 -5.17 1.20 -5.31
CA LEU A 39 -4.45 2.30 -4.66
C LEU A 39 -5.39 3.36 -4.04
N LEU A 40 -6.49 3.68 -4.73
CA LEU A 40 -7.48 4.63 -4.24
C LEU A 40 -8.13 4.18 -2.92
N GLN A 41 -8.43 2.89 -2.78
CA GLN A 41 -9.01 2.34 -1.54
C GLN A 41 -7.98 2.33 -0.42
N VAL A 42 -6.73 2.05 -0.76
CA VAL A 42 -5.61 2.04 0.19
C VAL A 42 -5.38 3.43 0.77
N TRP A 43 -5.42 4.49 -0.06
CA TRP A 43 -5.33 5.87 0.40
C TRP A 43 -6.53 6.32 1.25
N GLN A 44 -7.72 5.75 1.04
CA GLN A 44 -8.87 6.00 1.90
C GLN A 44 -8.69 5.36 3.29
N LYS A 45 -8.04 4.19 3.36
CA LYS A 45 -7.76 3.48 4.62
C LYS A 45 -6.59 4.09 5.40
N CYS A 46 -5.54 4.52 4.70
CA CYS A 46 -4.34 5.06 5.32
C CYS A 46 -3.74 6.15 4.43
N LYS A 47 -3.86 7.42 4.85
CA LYS A 47 -3.30 8.57 4.11
C LYS A 47 -1.79 8.68 4.23
N ASP A 48 -1.23 8.14 5.32
CA ASP A 48 0.22 8.18 5.62
C ASP A 48 0.97 6.96 5.06
N ILE A 49 0.33 6.15 4.22
CA ILE A 49 0.97 4.97 3.64
C ILE A 49 2.03 5.36 2.61
N ILE A 50 3.17 4.70 2.71
CA ILE A 50 4.24 4.81 1.73
C ILE A 50 4.02 3.75 0.66
N ILE A 51 3.84 4.18 -0.58
CA ILE A 51 3.72 3.31 -1.75
C ILE A 51 5.04 3.34 -2.50
N VAL A 52 5.56 2.16 -2.84
CA VAL A 52 6.84 1.95 -3.54
C VAL A 52 6.63 1.13 -4.79
#